data_AF-A0A7W2RLA7-F1
#
_entry.id   AF-A0A7W2RLA7-F1
#
_cell.length_a   1.000
_cell.length_b   1.000
_cell.length_c   1.000
_cell.angle_alpha   90.00
_cell.angle_beta   90.00
_cell.angle_gamma   90.00
#
_symmetry.space_group_name_H-M   'P 1'
#
loop_
_entity.id
_entity.type
_entity.pdbx_description
1 polymer ?
#
loop_
_entity_poly.entity_id
_entity_poly.type
_entity_poly.pdbx_seq_one_letter_code
_entity_poly.pdbx_strand_id
1 'polypeptide(L)'
;MSVNHFIGNEMDSLVKKLAATPTDINLVWDVVKVMETEKEDLQAQLFCYAQDIQKLLAERDIAALNENEKNAAYKQLERFNHDFMILMAQKEKSYQALESSHLDTIRRLATAAEFKDDDTGAHILRMSRFSSIIARAYGQDEKYCNLLEQASPMHDIGKIGIPDDVLKKPGKLTEAEWVLMRKHPEYGANILSGSDVPVLQMAEEVALAHHEKFDGSGYPSNLQGEKIPLSARIVALADFFDALTMDRCYRLAFSDEKALTMVKENSGTHFDPKVVQAFLSVSNDIINERNRINKEN
;
A
#
# COMPACT_ATOMS: atom_id res chain seq x y z
N MET A 1 -6.86 37.76 17.58
CA MET A 1 -6.27 37.69 16.22
C MET A 1 -7.08 36.67 15.43
N SER A 2 -7.48 36.95 14.19
CA SER A 2 -8.30 36.00 13.39
C SER A 2 -7.42 34.91 12.79
N VAL A 3 -7.83 33.64 12.94
CA VAL A 3 -7.18 32.43 12.43
C VAL A 3 -7.43 32.27 10.92
N ASN A 4 -7.16 33.31 10.13
CA ASN A 4 -7.29 33.26 8.66
C ASN A 4 -5.95 32.96 7.96
N HIS A 5 -4.95 32.44 8.68
CA HIS A 5 -3.61 32.31 8.10
C HIS A 5 -2.78 31.11 8.54
N PHE A 6 -3.37 30.11 9.19
CA PHE A 6 -2.54 29.05 9.78
C PHE A 6 -2.04 28.04 8.76
N ILE A 7 -2.74 27.80 7.65
CA ILE A 7 -2.18 27.15 6.45
C ILE A 7 -2.91 27.72 5.24
N GLY A 8 -2.30 28.69 4.56
CA GLY A 8 -2.97 29.43 3.50
C GLY A 8 -2.62 28.98 2.08
N ASN A 9 -1.33 28.80 1.78
CA ASN A 9 -0.87 28.66 0.39
C ASN A 9 0.38 27.80 0.23
N GLU A 10 1.24 27.69 1.25
CA GLU A 10 2.55 27.08 1.10
C GLU A 10 2.49 25.54 1.11
N MET A 11 1.85 24.92 2.09
CA MET A 11 1.60 23.47 2.09
C MET A 11 0.75 23.03 0.88
N ASP A 12 -0.32 23.76 0.56
CA ASP A 12 -1.17 23.45 -0.61
C ASP A 12 -0.41 23.62 -1.94
N SER A 13 0.56 24.55 -2.01
CA SER A 13 1.47 24.68 -3.16
C SER A 13 2.48 23.52 -3.22
N LEU A 14 3.07 23.16 -2.09
CA LEU A 14 4.05 22.07 -1.98
C LEU A 14 3.41 20.72 -2.31
N VAL A 15 2.23 20.42 -1.77
CA VAL A 15 1.47 19.19 -2.07
C VAL A 15 1.10 19.13 -3.55
N LYS A 16 0.66 20.24 -4.17
CA LYS A 16 0.40 20.29 -5.61
C LYS A 16 1.65 20.08 -6.45
N LYS A 17 2.79 20.63 -6.03
CA LYS A 17 4.09 20.40 -6.69
C LYS A 17 4.54 18.96 -6.52
N LEU A 18 4.39 18.38 -5.34
CA LEU A 18 4.77 16.99 -5.03
C LEU A 18 3.93 16.01 -5.87
N ALA A 19 2.64 16.28 -6.04
CA ALA A 19 1.78 15.50 -6.91
C ALA A 19 2.19 15.59 -8.40
N ALA A 20 2.80 16.70 -8.83
CA ALA A 20 3.27 16.91 -10.19
C ALA A 20 4.69 16.36 -10.45
N THR A 21 5.56 16.37 -9.42
CA THR A 21 6.95 15.91 -9.49
C THR A 21 7.31 15.04 -8.27
N PRO A 22 6.72 13.85 -8.14
CA PRO A 22 6.86 13.00 -6.95
C PRO A 22 8.27 12.41 -6.75
N THR A 23 9.18 12.55 -7.70
CA THR A 23 10.59 12.10 -7.61
C THR A 23 11.55 13.12 -6.99
N ASP A 24 11.09 14.34 -6.69
CA ASP A 24 11.95 15.37 -6.10
C ASP A 24 12.09 15.17 -4.59
N ILE A 25 13.19 14.52 -4.19
CA ILE A 25 13.55 14.27 -2.78
C ILE A 25 13.61 15.56 -1.97
N ASN A 26 14.05 16.68 -2.55
CA ASN A 26 14.13 17.94 -1.81
C ASN A 26 12.75 18.48 -1.48
N LEU A 27 11.79 18.29 -2.39
CA LEU A 27 10.41 18.70 -2.20
C LEU A 27 9.71 17.87 -1.12
N VAL A 28 10.05 16.57 -0.99
CA VAL A 28 9.61 15.73 0.13
C VAL A 28 10.15 16.26 1.46
N TRP A 29 11.43 16.65 1.50
CA TRP A 29 12.04 17.25 2.71
C TRP A 29 11.44 18.60 3.07
N ASP A 30 11.08 19.42 2.09
CA ASP A 30 10.42 20.71 2.32
C ASP A 30 9.01 20.53 2.89
N VAL A 31 8.25 19.52 2.42
CA VAL A 31 6.96 19.14 3.02
C VAL A 31 7.13 18.73 4.49
N VAL A 32 8.13 17.89 4.79
CA VAL A 32 8.42 17.43 6.16
C VAL A 32 8.76 18.61 7.07
N LYS A 33 9.60 19.56 6.62
CA LYS A 33 9.96 20.74 7.41
C LYS A 33 8.77 21.67 7.69
N VAL A 34 7.90 21.88 6.70
CA VAL A 34 6.69 22.68 6.89
C VAL A 34 5.75 21.98 7.88
N MET A 35 5.61 20.65 7.79
CA MET A 35 4.83 19.86 8.75
C MET A 35 5.38 19.95 10.18
N GLU A 36 6.72 19.92 10.36
CA GLU A 36 7.35 20.07 11.68
C GLU A 36 7.13 21.46 12.28
N THR A 37 7.27 22.51 11.47
CA THR A 37 7.08 23.90 11.90
C THR A 37 5.61 24.16 12.27
N GLU A 38 4.67 23.73 11.40
CA GLU A 38 3.23 23.86 11.67
C GLU A 38 2.83 23.10 12.94
N LYS A 39 3.44 21.95 13.21
CA LYS A 39 3.23 21.16 14.44
C LYS A 39 3.69 21.93 15.69
N GLU A 40 4.83 22.61 15.66
CA GLU A 40 5.36 23.37 16.80
C GLU A 40 4.49 24.60 17.13
N ASP A 41 4.15 25.39 16.11
CA ASP A 41 3.31 26.59 16.26
C ASP A 41 1.93 26.24 16.83
N LEU A 42 1.42 25.08 16.44
CA LEU A 42 0.17 24.54 16.91
C LEU A 42 0.20 24.07 18.36
N GLN A 43 1.28 23.38 18.77
CA GLN A 43 1.48 23.00 20.16
C GLN A 43 1.56 24.23 21.07
N ALA A 44 2.21 25.30 20.61
CA ALA A 44 2.26 26.57 21.34
C ALA A 44 0.88 27.22 21.49
N GLN A 45 0.03 27.20 20.46
CA GLN A 45 -1.34 27.70 20.55
C GLN A 45 -2.23 26.85 21.47
N LEU A 46 -2.17 25.52 21.35
CA LEU A 46 -2.93 24.62 22.22
C LEU A 46 -2.57 24.83 23.69
N PHE A 47 -1.30 25.11 23.97
CA PHE A 47 -0.79 25.44 25.30
C PHE A 47 -1.36 26.77 25.81
N CYS A 48 -1.34 27.84 25.00
CA CYS A 48 -1.95 29.13 25.36
C CYS A 48 -3.46 28.99 25.64
N TYR A 49 -4.18 28.22 24.82
CA TYR A 49 -5.61 27.97 25.03
C TYR A 49 -5.90 27.15 26.28
N ALA A 50 -5.09 26.12 26.57
CA ALA A 50 -5.21 25.34 27.80
C ALA A 50 -4.97 26.22 29.05
N GLN A 51 -4.02 27.16 28.98
CA GLN A 51 -3.79 28.14 30.04
C GLN A 51 -4.96 29.09 30.23
N ASP A 52 -5.57 29.58 29.14
CA ASP A 52 -6.76 30.44 29.21
C ASP A 52 -7.97 29.70 29.82
N ILE A 53 -8.20 28.44 29.43
CA ILE A 53 -9.25 27.59 30.01
C ILE A 53 -8.96 27.31 31.49
N GLN A 54 -7.72 26.99 31.85
CA GLN A 54 -7.33 26.74 33.22
C GLN A 54 -7.50 27.99 34.09
N LYS A 55 -7.22 29.17 33.56
CA LYS A 55 -7.47 30.46 34.22
C LYS A 55 -8.97 30.70 34.42
N LEU A 56 -9.78 30.46 33.38
CA LEU A 56 -11.25 30.56 33.48
C LEU A 56 -11.84 29.60 34.51
N LEU A 57 -11.30 28.37 34.62
CA LEU A 57 -11.73 27.37 35.59
C LEU A 57 -11.20 27.64 37.01
N ALA A 58 -10.02 28.24 37.15
CA ALA A 58 -9.39 28.55 38.43
C ALA A 58 -9.96 29.83 39.08
N GLU A 59 -10.51 30.76 38.30
CA GLU A 59 -10.87 32.09 38.80
C GLU A 59 -12.29 32.24 39.37
N ARG A 60 -13.28 31.31 39.28
CA ARG A 60 -14.62 31.61 39.86
C ARG A 60 -15.68 30.51 39.99
N ASP A 61 -16.50 30.66 41.04
CA ASP A 61 -17.89 30.21 41.10
C ASP A 61 -18.65 30.69 39.85
N ILE A 62 -19.01 29.75 38.96
CA ILE A 62 -19.71 30.00 37.69
C ILE A 62 -21.04 30.76 37.90
N ALA A 63 -21.60 30.71 39.11
CA ALA A 63 -22.81 31.43 39.54
C ALA A 63 -22.62 32.96 39.67
N ALA A 64 -21.40 33.48 39.82
CA ALA A 64 -21.13 34.89 40.09
C ALA A 64 -20.78 35.75 38.84
N LEU A 65 -20.77 35.15 37.66
CA LEU A 65 -20.49 35.84 36.39
C LEU A 65 -21.74 36.59 35.88
N ASN A 66 -21.55 37.82 35.39
CA ASN A 66 -22.63 38.54 34.71
C ASN A 66 -22.84 38.02 33.27
N GLU A 67 -23.99 38.34 32.68
CA GLU A 67 -24.40 37.86 31.34
C GLU A 67 -23.34 38.13 30.25
N ASN A 68 -22.66 39.28 30.31
CA ASN A 68 -21.67 39.69 29.33
C ASN A 68 -20.38 38.87 29.44
N GLU A 69 -19.93 38.55 30.66
CA GLU A 69 -18.77 37.70 30.91
C GLU A 69 -19.02 36.26 30.43
N LYS A 70 -20.22 35.73 30.69
CA LYS A 70 -20.64 34.40 30.18
C LYS A 70 -20.66 34.38 28.66
N ASN A 71 -21.25 35.39 28.03
CA ASN A 71 -21.31 35.50 26.57
C ASN A 71 -19.92 35.63 25.91
N ALA A 72 -18.97 36.30 26.57
CA ALA A 72 -17.59 36.39 26.09
C ALA A 72 -16.88 35.02 26.16
N ALA A 73 -17.04 34.29 27.28
CA ALA A 73 -16.49 32.95 27.44
C ALA A 73 -17.09 31.94 26.43
N TYR A 74 -18.40 31.99 26.20
CA TYR A 74 -19.05 31.15 25.17
C TYR A 74 -18.53 31.44 23.76
N LYS A 75 -18.37 32.72 23.38
CA LYS A 75 -17.78 33.09 22.09
C LYS A 75 -16.34 32.63 21.96
N GLN A 76 -15.57 32.61 23.04
CA GLN A 76 -14.19 32.12 23.04
C GLN A 76 -14.16 30.58 22.89
N LEU A 77 -15.06 29.86 23.55
CA LEU A 77 -15.20 28.41 23.42
C LEU A 77 -15.66 27.99 22.01
N GLU A 78 -16.61 28.72 21.41
CA GLU A 78 -17.04 28.49 20.02
C GLU A 78 -15.88 28.66 19.03
N ARG A 79 -15.05 29.69 19.23
CA ARG A 79 -13.82 29.89 18.44
C ARG A 79 -12.83 28.75 18.63
N PHE A 80 -12.60 28.31 19.87
CA PHE A 80 -11.72 27.17 20.13
C PHE A 80 -12.21 25.89 19.44
N ASN A 81 -13.49 25.57 19.56
CA ASN A 81 -14.05 24.39 18.89
C ASN A 81 -13.91 24.48 17.37
N HIS A 82 -14.12 25.66 16.79
CA HIS A 82 -13.93 25.89 15.36
C HIS A 82 -12.48 25.70 14.92
N ASP A 83 -11.53 26.35 15.61
CA ASP A 83 -10.10 26.25 15.33
C ASP A 83 -9.60 24.79 15.50
N PHE A 84 -10.07 24.10 16.54
CA PHE A 84 -9.76 22.69 16.79
C PHE A 84 -10.29 21.76 15.69
N MET A 85 -11.50 22.02 15.17
CA MET A 85 -12.04 21.24 14.06
C MET A 85 -11.26 21.44 12.75
N ILE A 86 -10.89 22.69 12.43
CA ILE A 86 -10.02 22.99 11.28
C ILE A 86 -8.70 22.23 11.41
N LEU A 87 -8.12 22.27 12.60
CA LEU A 87 -6.86 21.60 12.88
C LEU A 87 -6.95 20.08 12.73
N MET A 88 -7.98 19.46 13.28
CA MET A 88 -8.18 18.02 13.17
C MET A 88 -8.33 17.60 11.71
N ALA A 89 -9.03 18.39 10.89
CA ALA A 89 -9.13 18.16 9.46
C ALA A 89 -7.77 18.32 8.73
N GLN A 90 -6.96 19.31 9.11
CA GLN A 90 -5.61 19.51 8.54
C GLN A 90 -4.67 18.36 8.92
N LYS A 91 -4.65 17.97 10.18
CA LYS A 91 -3.89 16.82 10.67
C LYS A 91 -4.25 15.58 9.88
N GLU A 92 -5.54 15.29 9.72
CA GLU A 92 -6.02 14.15 8.93
C GLU A 92 -5.52 14.21 7.48
N LYS A 93 -5.64 15.38 6.82
CA LYS A 93 -5.14 15.59 5.45
C LYS A 93 -3.63 15.35 5.33
N SER A 94 -2.84 15.84 6.29
CA SER A 94 -1.38 15.65 6.31
C SER A 94 -1.00 14.19 6.58
N TYR A 95 -1.72 13.48 7.45
CA TYR A 95 -1.54 12.04 7.66
C TYR A 95 -1.82 11.25 6.37
N GLN A 96 -2.90 11.57 5.67
CA GLN A 96 -3.23 10.93 4.39
C GLN A 96 -2.18 11.22 3.30
N ALA A 97 -1.68 12.45 3.23
CA ALA A 97 -0.63 12.81 2.28
C ALA A 97 0.69 12.06 2.57
N LEU A 98 1.04 11.93 3.85
CA LEU A 98 2.23 11.20 4.29
C LEU A 98 2.10 9.70 3.98
N GLU A 99 0.96 9.09 4.30
CA GLU A 99 0.67 7.68 3.98
C GLU A 99 0.78 7.43 2.47
N SER A 100 0.18 8.30 1.66
CA SER A 100 0.27 8.23 0.19
C SER A 100 1.71 8.34 -0.33
N SER A 101 2.51 9.24 0.23
CA SER A 101 3.92 9.42 -0.15
C SER A 101 4.79 8.21 0.22
N HIS A 102 4.56 7.60 1.39
CA HIS A 102 5.25 6.37 1.78
C HIS A 102 4.90 5.21 0.86
N LEU A 103 3.62 5.03 0.56
CA LEU A 103 3.15 4.02 -0.37
C LEU A 103 3.73 4.19 -1.78
N ASP A 104 3.82 5.43 -2.29
CA ASP A 104 4.46 5.72 -3.59
C ASP A 104 5.96 5.35 -3.56
N THR A 105 6.67 5.70 -2.49
CA THR A 105 8.08 5.36 -2.31
C THR A 105 8.30 3.84 -2.32
N ILE A 106 7.48 3.11 -1.57
CA ILE A 106 7.54 1.65 -1.50
C ILE A 106 7.23 1.02 -2.86
N ARG A 107 6.20 1.51 -3.57
CA ARG A 107 5.88 1.05 -4.92
C ARG A 107 7.05 1.25 -5.88
N ARG A 108 7.73 2.40 -5.83
CA ARG A 108 8.93 2.66 -6.66
C ARG A 108 10.07 1.70 -6.35
N LEU A 109 10.27 1.37 -5.07
CA LEU A 109 11.29 0.39 -4.67
C LEU A 109 10.92 -1.02 -5.16
N ALA A 110 9.65 -1.40 -5.10
CA ALA A 110 9.16 -2.64 -5.68
C ALA A 110 9.37 -2.66 -7.20
N THR A 111 9.06 -1.57 -7.91
CA THR A 111 9.37 -1.44 -9.34
C THR A 111 10.87 -1.52 -9.63
N ALA A 112 11.72 -0.94 -8.78
CA ALA A 112 13.17 -1.05 -8.94
C ALA A 112 13.67 -2.49 -8.76
N ALA A 113 13.06 -3.27 -7.86
CA ALA A 113 13.35 -4.70 -7.73
C ALA A 113 12.98 -5.48 -9.00
N GLU A 114 11.85 -5.15 -9.62
CA GLU A 114 11.41 -5.78 -10.88
C GLU A 114 12.26 -5.39 -12.09
N PHE A 115 12.73 -4.14 -12.17
CA PHE A 115 13.69 -3.75 -13.21
C PHE A 115 15.02 -4.52 -13.12
N LYS A 116 15.33 -5.10 -11.95
CA LYS A 116 16.47 -6.00 -11.79
C LYS A 116 16.24 -7.35 -12.49
N ASP A 117 14.99 -7.76 -12.69
CA ASP A 117 14.53 -9.03 -13.27
C ASP A 117 13.93 -8.87 -14.69
N ASP A 118 14.27 -7.76 -15.38
CA ASP A 118 13.87 -7.46 -16.76
C ASP A 118 12.35 -7.29 -17.03
N ASP A 119 11.54 -6.94 -16.02
CA ASP A 119 10.12 -6.59 -16.21
C ASP A 119 9.91 -5.06 -16.35
N THR A 120 9.01 -4.63 -17.24
CA THR A 120 8.79 -3.21 -17.59
C THR A 120 7.92 -2.45 -16.59
N GLY A 121 7.71 -3.01 -15.39
CA GLY A 121 6.85 -2.46 -14.34
C GLY A 121 5.34 -2.60 -14.61
N ALA A 122 4.94 -2.88 -15.85
CA ALA A 122 3.55 -3.16 -16.21
C ALA A 122 3.00 -4.41 -15.49
N HIS A 123 3.85 -5.41 -15.22
CA HIS A 123 3.52 -6.57 -14.41
C HIS A 123 3.01 -6.18 -13.01
N ILE A 124 3.72 -5.30 -12.31
CA ILE A 124 3.29 -4.82 -10.98
C ILE A 124 1.89 -4.19 -11.02
N LEU A 125 1.62 -3.38 -12.04
CA LEU A 125 0.32 -2.73 -12.17
C LEU A 125 -0.78 -3.76 -12.43
N ARG A 126 -0.56 -4.72 -13.34
CA ARG A 126 -1.50 -5.81 -13.60
C ARG A 126 -1.74 -6.66 -12.34
N MET A 127 -0.67 -7.03 -11.65
CA MET A 127 -0.72 -7.77 -10.39
C MET A 127 -1.57 -7.10 -9.32
N SER A 128 -1.39 -5.79 -9.15
CA SER A 128 -2.19 -4.99 -8.21
C SER A 128 -3.69 -5.12 -8.52
N ARG A 129 -4.06 -4.93 -9.79
CA ARG A 129 -5.46 -4.91 -10.23
C ARG A 129 -6.09 -6.28 -10.21
N PHE A 130 -5.37 -7.30 -10.69
CA PHE A 130 -5.86 -8.68 -10.71
C PHE A 130 -6.17 -9.15 -9.28
N SER A 131 -5.25 -8.91 -8.35
CA SER A 131 -5.41 -9.32 -6.95
C SER A 131 -6.65 -8.66 -6.31
N SER A 132 -6.86 -7.36 -6.55
CA SER A 132 -8.03 -6.60 -6.09
C SER A 132 -9.35 -7.14 -6.66
N ILE A 133 -9.38 -7.40 -7.97
CA ILE A 133 -10.56 -7.94 -8.67
C ILE A 133 -10.92 -9.33 -8.14
N ILE A 134 -9.93 -10.21 -7.98
CA ILE A 134 -10.13 -11.57 -7.46
C ILE A 134 -10.61 -11.53 -6.01
N ALA A 135 -10.00 -10.69 -5.15
CA ALA A 135 -10.40 -10.57 -3.75
C ALA A 135 -11.87 -10.13 -3.61
N ARG A 136 -12.30 -9.17 -4.43
CA ARG A 136 -13.69 -8.72 -4.46
C ARG A 136 -14.63 -9.84 -4.89
N ALA A 137 -14.28 -10.59 -5.93
CA ALA A 137 -15.05 -11.75 -6.40
C ALA A 137 -15.10 -12.88 -5.37
N TYR A 138 -14.06 -13.02 -4.54
CA TYR A 138 -14.01 -13.95 -3.42
C TYR A 138 -14.95 -13.56 -2.27
N GLY A 139 -15.42 -12.32 -2.23
CA GLY A 139 -16.34 -11.79 -1.22
C GLY A 139 -15.67 -11.00 -0.10
N GLN A 140 -14.44 -10.51 -0.31
CA GLN A 140 -13.79 -9.59 0.61
C GLN A 140 -14.36 -8.17 0.51
N ASP A 141 -14.23 -7.40 1.58
CA ASP A 141 -14.68 -6.01 1.62
C ASP A 141 -13.74 -5.07 0.83
N GLU A 142 -14.20 -3.83 0.61
CA GLU A 142 -13.45 -2.83 -0.13
C GLU A 142 -12.10 -2.50 0.54
N LYS A 143 -12.05 -2.52 1.88
CA LYS A 143 -10.83 -2.24 2.64
C LYS A 143 -9.76 -3.29 2.36
N TYR A 144 -10.11 -4.57 2.42
CA TYR A 144 -9.20 -5.67 2.11
C TYR A 144 -8.75 -5.62 0.64
N CYS A 145 -9.67 -5.37 -0.29
CA CYS A 145 -9.33 -5.25 -1.72
C CYS A 145 -8.31 -4.13 -1.96
N ASN A 146 -8.53 -2.97 -1.35
CA ASN A 146 -7.62 -1.82 -1.47
C ASN A 146 -6.26 -2.09 -0.83
N LEU A 147 -6.22 -2.79 0.31
CA LEU A 147 -4.96 -3.22 0.93
C LEU A 147 -4.19 -4.20 0.05
N LEU A 148 -4.86 -5.20 -0.52
CA LEU A 148 -4.22 -6.20 -1.36
C LEU A 148 -3.72 -5.61 -2.69
N GLU A 149 -4.46 -4.67 -3.26
CA GLU A 149 -4.02 -3.90 -4.43
C GLU A 149 -2.72 -3.14 -4.16
N GLN A 150 -2.56 -2.59 -2.96
CA GLN A 150 -1.35 -1.86 -2.58
C GLN A 150 -0.21 -2.80 -2.17
N ALA A 151 -0.51 -3.94 -1.55
CA ALA A 151 0.45 -4.89 -1.02
C ALA A 151 1.09 -5.79 -2.09
N SER A 152 0.27 -6.33 -3.02
CA SER A 152 0.70 -7.31 -4.02
C SER A 152 1.87 -6.88 -4.94
N PRO A 153 2.04 -5.60 -5.32
CA PRO A 153 3.26 -5.12 -5.97
C PRO A 153 4.59 -5.52 -5.33
N MET A 154 4.61 -5.74 -4.01
CA MET A 154 5.84 -6.00 -3.26
C MET A 154 6.20 -7.49 -3.15
N HIS A 155 5.43 -8.40 -3.76
CA HIS A 155 5.64 -9.84 -3.61
C HIS A 155 7.09 -10.28 -3.91
N ASP A 156 7.73 -9.63 -4.89
CA ASP A 156 9.08 -9.95 -5.35
C ASP A 156 10.17 -8.95 -4.91
N ILE A 157 9.88 -8.05 -3.94
CA ILE A 157 10.86 -7.08 -3.41
C ILE A 157 12.17 -7.75 -2.93
N GLY A 158 12.09 -9.00 -2.47
CA GLY A 158 13.23 -9.79 -2.02
C GLY A 158 14.23 -10.17 -3.11
N LYS A 159 13.89 -10.06 -4.41
CA LYS A 159 14.83 -10.28 -5.53
C LYS A 159 16.03 -9.32 -5.48
N ILE A 160 15.91 -8.20 -4.79
CA ILE A 160 17.05 -7.31 -4.49
C ILE A 160 18.19 -8.07 -3.81
N GLY A 161 17.88 -9.02 -2.93
CA GLY A 161 18.85 -9.85 -2.21
C GLY A 161 19.41 -11.05 -2.99
N ILE A 162 18.94 -11.30 -4.21
CA ILE A 162 19.41 -12.41 -5.06
C ILE A 162 20.64 -11.97 -5.87
N PRO A 163 21.73 -12.76 -5.92
CA PRO A 163 22.90 -12.43 -6.74
C PRO A 163 22.55 -12.30 -8.23
N ASP A 164 23.12 -11.31 -8.91
CA ASP A 164 22.86 -11.02 -10.32
C ASP A 164 23.16 -12.22 -11.24
N ASP A 165 24.24 -12.97 -10.99
CA ASP A 165 24.60 -14.16 -11.77
C ASP A 165 23.57 -15.30 -11.66
N VAL A 166 22.72 -15.27 -10.62
CA VAL A 166 21.60 -16.20 -10.45
C VAL A 166 20.34 -15.61 -11.08
N LEU A 167 20.00 -14.36 -10.75
CA LEU A 167 18.77 -13.70 -11.20
C LEU A 167 18.75 -13.52 -12.72
N LYS A 168 19.86 -13.06 -13.31
CA LYS A 168 19.97 -12.74 -14.74
C LYS A 168 20.58 -13.87 -15.56
N LYS A 169 20.60 -15.09 -15.03
CA LYS A 169 21.26 -16.22 -15.70
C LYS A 169 20.54 -16.56 -17.03
N PRO A 170 21.24 -16.55 -18.18
CA PRO A 170 20.65 -17.01 -19.43
C PRO A 170 20.50 -18.54 -19.40
N GLY A 171 19.29 -19.04 -19.16
CA GLY A 171 18.96 -20.47 -19.21
C GLY A 171 18.42 -21.04 -17.90
N LYS A 172 18.52 -22.36 -17.73
CA LYS A 172 18.00 -23.04 -16.53
C LYS A 172 18.94 -22.84 -15.34
N LEU A 173 18.37 -22.56 -14.18
CA LEU A 173 19.09 -22.60 -12.90
C LEU A 173 19.44 -24.05 -12.53
N THR A 174 20.62 -24.22 -11.94
CA THR A 174 21.06 -25.43 -11.25
C THR A 174 20.34 -25.55 -9.90
N GLU A 175 20.42 -26.72 -9.26
CA GLU A 175 19.79 -26.93 -7.95
C GLU A 175 20.33 -25.95 -6.88
N ALA A 176 21.63 -25.69 -6.86
CA ALA A 176 22.25 -24.74 -5.93
C ALA A 176 21.78 -23.29 -6.18
N GLU A 177 21.59 -22.92 -7.44
CA GLU A 177 21.06 -21.61 -7.82
C GLU A 177 19.57 -21.49 -7.47
N TRP A 178 18.80 -22.56 -7.63
CA TRP A 178 17.41 -22.63 -7.16
C TRP A 178 17.29 -22.45 -5.65
N VAL A 179 18.20 -23.03 -4.86
CA VAL A 179 18.27 -22.81 -3.41
C VAL A 179 18.47 -21.34 -3.06
N LEU A 180 19.24 -20.60 -3.87
CA LEU A 180 19.39 -19.15 -3.68
C LEU A 180 18.13 -18.40 -4.13
N MET A 181 17.59 -18.71 -5.31
CA MET A 181 16.40 -18.06 -5.87
C MET A 181 15.20 -18.18 -4.92
N ARG A 182 14.99 -19.34 -4.30
CA ARG A 182 13.87 -19.59 -3.37
C ARG A 182 13.98 -18.83 -2.04
N LYS A 183 15.02 -18.04 -1.81
CA LYS A 183 15.15 -17.17 -0.63
C LYS A 183 14.50 -15.81 -0.80
N HIS A 184 14.14 -15.39 -2.02
CA HIS A 184 13.53 -14.08 -2.21
C HIS A 184 12.22 -13.89 -1.40
N PRO A 185 11.37 -14.91 -1.15
CA PRO A 185 10.21 -14.73 -0.28
C PRO A 185 10.60 -14.34 1.15
N GLU A 186 11.60 -15.03 1.70
CA GLU A 186 12.13 -14.75 3.05
C GLU A 186 12.84 -13.38 3.11
N TYR A 187 13.61 -13.03 2.08
CA TYR A 187 14.26 -11.71 2.00
C TYR A 187 13.22 -10.60 1.90
N GLY A 188 12.16 -10.79 1.11
CA GLY A 188 11.07 -9.83 0.98
C GLY A 188 10.32 -9.64 2.29
N ALA A 189 9.98 -10.75 2.96
CA ALA A 189 9.36 -10.70 4.29
C ALA A 189 10.24 -9.95 5.30
N ASN A 190 11.54 -10.25 5.35
CA ASN A 190 12.47 -9.56 6.26
C ASN A 190 12.56 -8.05 5.98
N ILE A 191 12.54 -7.62 4.71
CA ILE A 191 12.53 -6.21 4.33
C ILE A 191 11.27 -5.49 4.84
N LEU A 192 10.14 -6.19 4.84
CA LEU A 192 8.82 -5.63 5.17
C LEU A 192 8.44 -5.79 6.65
N SER A 193 9.16 -6.66 7.37
CA SER A 193 8.87 -7.05 8.75
C SER A 193 8.93 -5.91 9.77
N GLY A 194 8.14 -6.06 10.84
CA GLY A 194 8.18 -5.16 12.01
C GLY A 194 7.40 -3.85 11.85
N SER A 195 6.57 -3.73 10.81
CA SER A 195 5.71 -2.57 10.59
C SER A 195 4.32 -2.73 11.23
N ASP A 196 3.81 -1.64 11.81
CA ASP A 196 2.42 -1.54 12.27
C ASP A 196 1.45 -1.06 11.18
N VAL A 197 1.96 -0.76 9.97
CA VAL A 197 1.14 -0.29 8.86
C VAL A 197 0.46 -1.48 8.17
N PRO A 198 -0.88 -1.54 8.09
CA PRO A 198 -1.60 -2.71 7.59
C PRO A 198 -1.19 -3.18 6.19
N VAL A 199 -0.87 -2.24 5.30
CA VAL A 199 -0.41 -2.55 3.94
C VAL A 199 0.94 -3.28 3.92
N LEU A 200 1.85 -2.94 4.85
CA LEU A 200 3.17 -3.55 4.94
C LEU A 200 3.09 -4.93 5.60
N GLN A 201 2.20 -5.10 6.58
CA GLN A 201 1.90 -6.42 7.17
C GLN A 201 1.33 -7.38 6.13
N MET A 202 0.38 -6.92 5.30
CA MET A 202 -0.13 -7.73 4.20
C MET A 202 0.92 -7.98 3.12
N ALA A 203 1.79 -7.00 2.83
CA ALA A 203 2.87 -7.18 1.87
C ALA A 203 3.91 -8.19 2.36
N GLU A 204 4.25 -8.19 3.65
CA GLU A 204 5.11 -9.21 4.28
C GLU A 204 4.52 -10.61 4.11
N GLU A 205 3.22 -10.76 4.41
CA GLU A 205 2.47 -12.00 4.25
C GLU A 205 2.51 -12.50 2.79
N VAL A 206 2.26 -11.61 1.83
CA VAL A 206 2.30 -11.91 0.40
C VAL A 206 3.72 -12.29 -0.04
N ALA A 207 4.72 -11.47 0.30
CA ALA A 207 6.11 -11.71 -0.07
C ALA A 207 6.57 -13.09 0.41
N LEU A 208 6.25 -13.45 1.66
CA LEU A 208 6.67 -14.72 2.24
C LEU A 208 6.00 -15.95 1.59
N ALA A 209 4.72 -15.84 1.23
CA ALA A 209 3.89 -17.02 0.95
C ALA A 209 3.35 -17.12 -0.49
N HIS A 210 3.60 -16.16 -1.38
CA HIS A 210 3.06 -16.19 -2.75
C HIS A 210 3.55 -17.36 -3.62
N HIS A 211 4.60 -18.08 -3.20
CA HIS A 211 5.08 -19.31 -3.83
C HIS A 211 4.71 -20.60 -3.08
N GLU A 212 3.90 -20.48 -2.01
CA GLU A 212 3.28 -21.64 -1.39
C GLU A 212 2.22 -22.22 -2.33
N LYS A 213 2.10 -23.55 -2.31
CA LYS A 213 1.13 -24.27 -3.13
C LYS A 213 0.08 -24.89 -2.24
N PHE A 214 -1.17 -24.86 -2.68
CA PHE A 214 -2.29 -25.33 -1.88
C PHE A 214 -2.14 -26.78 -1.37
N ASP A 215 -1.43 -27.64 -2.10
CA ASP A 215 -1.09 -29.01 -1.74
C ASP A 215 0.10 -29.18 -0.76
N GLY A 216 0.83 -28.11 -0.43
CA GLY A 216 2.00 -28.12 0.46
C GLY A 216 3.34 -28.32 -0.25
N SER A 217 3.36 -28.49 -1.58
CA SER A 217 4.60 -28.68 -2.37
C SER A 217 5.33 -27.37 -2.71
N GLY A 218 4.85 -26.24 -2.20
CA GLY A 218 5.45 -24.91 -2.39
C GLY A 218 6.66 -24.63 -1.50
N TYR A 219 7.04 -23.36 -1.41
CA TYR A 219 8.14 -22.88 -0.58
C TYR A 219 7.82 -21.45 -0.09
N PRO A 220 8.49 -20.94 0.97
CA PRO A 220 9.60 -21.53 1.73
C PRO A 220 9.19 -22.43 2.91
N SER A 221 7.96 -22.33 3.39
CA SER A 221 7.50 -22.96 4.63
C SER A 221 6.66 -24.23 4.42
N ASN A 222 6.36 -24.59 3.17
CA ASN A 222 5.55 -25.76 2.81
C ASN A 222 4.15 -25.71 3.46
N LEU A 223 3.57 -24.51 3.51
CA LEU A 223 2.22 -24.31 4.02
C LEU A 223 1.21 -25.01 3.11
N GLN A 224 0.18 -25.58 3.70
CA GLN A 224 -0.83 -26.37 2.99
C GLN A 224 -2.23 -25.83 3.26
N GLY A 225 -3.05 -25.77 2.22
CA GLY A 225 -4.45 -25.39 2.29
C GLY A 225 -4.64 -23.98 2.84
N GLU A 226 -5.58 -23.83 3.78
CA GLU A 226 -5.92 -22.55 4.39
C GLU A 226 -4.89 -22.04 5.42
N LYS A 227 -3.80 -22.80 5.68
CA LYS A 227 -2.63 -22.27 6.39
C LYS A 227 -1.88 -21.24 5.56
N ILE A 228 -2.00 -21.30 4.24
CA ILE A 228 -1.50 -20.26 3.35
C ILE A 228 -2.45 -19.07 3.50
N PRO A 229 -1.92 -17.88 3.81
CA PRO A 229 -2.77 -16.71 3.95
C PRO A 229 -3.56 -16.41 2.68
N LEU A 230 -4.76 -15.84 2.82
CA LEU A 230 -5.65 -15.60 1.68
C LEU A 230 -5.02 -14.62 0.67
N SER A 231 -4.31 -13.60 1.17
CA SER A 231 -3.63 -12.62 0.33
C SER A 231 -2.64 -13.32 -0.62
N ALA A 232 -1.78 -14.18 -0.09
CA ALA A 232 -0.81 -14.97 -0.83
C ALA A 232 -1.47 -15.95 -1.81
N ARG A 233 -2.56 -16.63 -1.42
CA ARG A 233 -3.31 -17.52 -2.33
C ARG A 233 -3.87 -16.78 -3.55
N ILE A 234 -4.38 -15.56 -3.35
CA ILE A 234 -4.89 -14.71 -4.43
C ILE A 234 -3.74 -14.23 -5.33
N VAL A 235 -2.66 -13.72 -4.72
CA VAL A 235 -1.50 -13.21 -5.44
C VAL A 235 -0.81 -14.31 -6.26
N ALA A 236 -0.66 -15.52 -5.71
CA ALA A 236 -0.09 -16.65 -6.44
C ALA A 236 -0.83 -16.97 -7.75
N LEU A 237 -2.17 -16.91 -7.71
CA LEU A 237 -2.99 -17.14 -8.92
C LEU A 237 -2.85 -15.96 -9.89
N ALA A 238 -2.90 -14.72 -9.38
CA ALA A 238 -2.75 -13.53 -10.20
C ALA A 238 -1.40 -13.51 -10.94
N ASP A 239 -0.30 -13.83 -10.24
CA ASP A 239 1.06 -13.86 -10.79
C ASP A 239 1.18 -14.94 -11.86
N PHE A 240 0.68 -16.13 -11.56
CA PHE A 240 0.66 -17.22 -12.52
C PHE A 240 -0.09 -16.84 -13.80
N PHE A 241 -1.28 -16.25 -13.70
CA PHE A 241 -2.06 -15.84 -14.87
C PHE A 241 -1.36 -14.74 -15.67
N ASP A 242 -0.79 -13.74 -15.01
CA ASP A 242 -0.04 -12.67 -15.68
C ASP A 242 1.16 -13.24 -16.43
N ALA A 243 1.97 -14.06 -15.75
CA ALA A 243 3.14 -14.71 -16.31
C ALA A 243 2.80 -15.63 -17.49
N LEU A 244 1.61 -16.26 -17.53
CA LEU A 244 1.17 -17.09 -18.66
C LEU A 244 0.77 -16.27 -19.89
N THR A 245 0.21 -15.09 -19.69
CA THR A 245 -0.40 -14.29 -20.76
C THR A 245 0.48 -13.17 -21.30
N MET A 246 1.69 -13.03 -20.75
CA MET A 246 2.72 -12.11 -21.24
C MET A 246 3.84 -12.85 -21.96
N ASP A 247 4.45 -12.18 -22.93
CA ASP A 247 5.67 -12.66 -23.57
C ASP A 247 6.82 -12.67 -22.56
N ARG A 248 7.61 -13.75 -22.59
CA ARG A 248 8.88 -13.87 -21.87
C ARG A 248 9.99 -14.13 -22.89
N CYS A 249 11.23 -13.80 -22.55
CA CYS A 249 12.38 -13.95 -23.45
C CYS A 249 12.55 -15.39 -24.01
N TYR A 250 12.01 -16.39 -23.32
CA TYR A 250 12.07 -17.81 -23.69
C TYR A 250 10.72 -18.40 -24.16
N ARG A 251 9.61 -17.65 -24.12
CA ARG A 251 8.28 -18.17 -24.44
C ARG A 251 7.29 -17.06 -24.79
N LEU A 252 6.57 -17.23 -25.90
CA LEU A 252 5.43 -16.39 -26.24
C LEU A 252 4.29 -16.53 -25.21
N ALA A 253 3.50 -15.47 -25.07
CA ALA A 253 2.24 -15.49 -24.33
C ALA A 253 1.33 -16.63 -24.81
N PHE A 254 0.68 -17.29 -23.87
CA PHE A 254 -0.41 -18.21 -24.20
C PHE A 254 -1.70 -17.45 -24.51
N SER A 255 -2.60 -18.09 -25.26
CA SER A 255 -3.95 -17.56 -25.43
C SER A 255 -4.71 -17.56 -24.10
N ASP A 256 -5.70 -16.68 -23.98
CA ASP A 256 -6.52 -16.56 -22.78
C ASP A 256 -7.21 -17.88 -22.45
N GLU A 257 -7.72 -18.59 -23.45
CA GLU A 257 -8.38 -19.89 -23.26
C GLU A 257 -7.42 -20.93 -22.68
N LYS A 258 -6.17 -20.93 -23.15
CA LYS A 258 -5.14 -21.84 -22.66
C LYS A 258 -4.72 -21.49 -21.24
N ALA A 259 -4.51 -20.21 -20.93
CA ALA A 259 -4.19 -19.77 -19.58
C ALA A 259 -5.31 -20.11 -18.58
N LEU A 260 -6.58 -19.88 -18.96
CA LEU A 260 -7.75 -20.25 -18.16
C LEU A 260 -7.86 -21.76 -17.93
N THR A 261 -7.53 -22.56 -18.94
CA THR A 261 -7.49 -24.02 -18.82
C THR A 261 -6.42 -24.46 -17.83
N MET A 262 -5.21 -23.90 -17.93
CA MET A 262 -4.11 -24.21 -17.00
C MET A 262 -4.45 -23.82 -15.56
N VAL A 263 -5.13 -22.69 -15.33
CA VAL A 263 -5.61 -22.30 -13.99
C VAL A 263 -6.59 -23.35 -13.44
N LYS A 264 -7.55 -23.81 -14.24
CA LYS A 264 -8.51 -24.85 -13.83
C LYS A 264 -7.84 -26.18 -13.49
N GLU A 265 -6.89 -26.62 -14.31
CA GLU A 265 -6.15 -27.89 -14.11
C GLU A 265 -5.30 -27.88 -12.84
N ASN A 266 -4.88 -26.71 -12.37
CA ASN A 266 -4.07 -26.55 -11.15
C ASN A 266 -4.92 -26.23 -9.90
N SER A 267 -6.25 -26.35 -9.99
CA SER A 267 -7.17 -26.19 -8.85
C SER A 267 -7.03 -27.34 -7.86
N GLY A 268 -6.82 -27.03 -6.58
CA GLY A 268 -6.64 -28.00 -5.50
C GLY A 268 -5.22 -28.55 -5.35
N THR A 269 -4.33 -28.25 -6.29
CA THR A 269 -2.90 -28.58 -6.21
C THR A 269 -2.06 -27.32 -5.99
N HIS A 270 -1.89 -26.51 -7.02
CA HIS A 270 -1.20 -25.23 -6.92
C HIS A 270 -2.09 -24.19 -6.21
N PHE A 271 -3.36 -24.09 -6.64
CA PHE A 271 -4.24 -22.99 -6.25
C PHE A 271 -5.40 -23.47 -5.37
N ASP A 272 -5.85 -22.59 -4.47
CA ASP A 272 -7.07 -22.80 -3.70
C ASP A 272 -8.29 -22.88 -4.65
N PRO A 273 -9.08 -23.97 -4.62
CA PRO A 273 -10.28 -24.11 -5.45
C PRO A 273 -11.28 -22.94 -5.32
N LYS A 274 -11.40 -22.34 -4.14
CA LYS A 274 -12.29 -21.18 -3.91
C LYS A 274 -11.75 -19.93 -4.62
N VAL A 275 -10.43 -19.73 -4.60
CA VAL A 275 -9.78 -18.62 -5.31
C VAL A 275 -9.88 -18.82 -6.82
N VAL A 276 -9.69 -20.05 -7.32
CA VAL A 276 -9.90 -20.39 -8.73
C VAL A 276 -11.35 -20.09 -9.15
N GLN A 277 -12.34 -20.48 -8.34
CA GLN A 277 -13.74 -20.19 -8.63
C GLN A 277 -14.02 -18.69 -8.71
N ALA A 278 -13.48 -17.91 -7.75
CA ALA A 278 -13.60 -16.46 -7.75
C ALA A 278 -12.93 -15.83 -8.98
N PHE A 279 -11.71 -16.25 -9.33
CA PHE A 279 -11.00 -15.78 -10.51
C PHE A 279 -11.78 -16.05 -11.81
N LEU A 280 -12.32 -17.26 -11.97
CA LEU A 280 -13.05 -17.65 -13.17
C LEU A 280 -14.38 -16.91 -13.33
N SER A 281 -15.02 -16.45 -12.24
CA SER A 281 -16.26 -15.67 -12.34
C SER A 281 -16.03 -14.25 -12.87
N VAL A 282 -14.80 -13.74 -12.77
CA VAL A 282 -14.39 -12.39 -13.21
C VAL A 282 -13.25 -12.40 -14.23
N SER A 283 -12.98 -13.55 -14.88
CA SER A 283 -11.83 -13.69 -15.77
C SER A 283 -11.88 -12.72 -16.96
N ASN A 284 -13.09 -12.42 -17.47
CA ASN A 284 -13.26 -11.44 -18.53
C ASN A 284 -12.87 -10.03 -18.10
N ASP A 285 -13.18 -9.65 -16.85
CA ASP A 285 -12.80 -8.34 -16.31
C ASP A 285 -11.29 -8.23 -16.15
N ILE A 286 -10.64 -9.30 -15.69
CA ILE A 286 -9.18 -9.40 -15.58
C ILE A 286 -8.51 -9.28 -16.97
N ILE A 287 -9.00 -9.99 -17.98
CA ILE A 287 -8.49 -9.91 -19.36
C ILE A 287 -8.67 -8.50 -19.93
N ASN A 288 -9.83 -7.88 -19.71
CA ASN A 288 -10.10 -6.51 -20.15
C ASN A 288 -9.15 -5.51 -19.49
N GLU A 289 -8.92 -5.65 -18.18
CA GLU A 289 -8.02 -4.78 -17.43
C GLU A 289 -6.55 -4.94 -17.86
N ARG A 290 -6.11 -6.19 -18.08
CA ARG A 290 -4.80 -6.48 -18.69
C ARG A 290 -4.64 -5.76 -20.02
N ASN A 291 -5.62 -5.91 -20.92
CA ASN A 291 -5.57 -5.32 -22.26
C ASN A 291 -5.61 -3.79 -22.21
N ARG A 292 -6.26 -3.20 -21.20
CA ARG A 292 -6.25 -1.75 -20.94
C ARG A 292 -4.85 -1.30 -20.52
N ILE A 293 -4.27 -1.95 -19.50
CA ILE A 293 -2.93 -1.62 -18.98
C ILE A 293 -1.86 -1.74 -20.07
N ASN A 294 -1.90 -2.81 -20.86
CA ASN A 294 -0.94 -3.05 -21.96
C ASN A 294 -1.08 -2.10 -23.15
N LYS A 295 -2.20 -1.36 -23.26
CA LYS A 295 -2.34 -0.30 -24.27
C LYS A 295 -1.80 1.04 -23.78
N GLU A 296 -1.76 1.24 -22.47
CA GLU A 296 -1.34 2.47 -21.82
C GLU A 296 0.17 2.52 -21.53
N ASN A 297 0.87 1.37 -21.57
CA ASN A 297 2.30 1.20 -21.31
C ASN A 297 2.97 0.45 -22.46
#